data_AF-A0A0B4N1J8-F1
#
_entry.id   AF-A0A0B4N1J8-F1
#
_cell.length_a   1.000
_cell.length_b   1.000
_cell.length_c   1.000
_cell.angle_alpha   90.00
_cell.angle_beta   90.00
_cell.angle_gamma   90.00
#
_symmetry.space_group_name_H-M   'P 1'
#
loop_
_entity.id
_entity.type
_entity.pdbx_description
1 polymer ?
#
loop_
_entity_poly.entity_id
_entity_poly.type
_entity_poly.pdbx_seq_one_letter_code
_entity_poly.pdbx_strand_id
1 'polypeptide(L)'
;MKCLLHSILTILLLAASVEAAAQTIQNASYQTVGYIKSDGTIQDSSYRTVGYVKDDGTVQDASYRTIGYAKDIPRKWAAFYFFFQK
;
A
#
# COMPACT_ATOMS: atom_id res chain seq x y z
N MET A 1 -35.38 9.73 -20.15
CA MET A 1 -34.77 8.42 -19.79
C MET A 1 -33.35 8.22 -20.34
N LYS A 2 -33.04 8.66 -21.57
CA LYS A 2 -31.69 8.51 -22.16
C LYS A 2 -30.58 9.22 -21.37
N CYS A 3 -30.79 10.45 -20.86
CA CYS A 3 -29.77 11.16 -20.06
C CYS A 3 -29.40 10.42 -18.76
N LEU A 4 -30.38 9.88 -18.04
CA LEU A 4 -30.14 9.10 -16.81
C LEU A 4 -29.32 7.83 -17.08
N LEU A 5 -29.60 7.14 -18.19
CA LEU A 5 -28.86 5.95 -18.59
C LEU A 5 -27.40 6.28 -18.94
N HIS A 6 -27.16 7.41 -19.62
CA HIS A 6 -25.80 7.86 -19.92
C HIS A 6 -25.05 8.27 -18.65
N SER A 7 -25.71 8.97 -17.71
CA SER A 7 -25.10 9.35 -16.43
C SER A 7 -24.70 8.13 -15.59
N ILE A 8 -25.58 7.12 -15.50
CA ILE A 8 -25.28 5.87 -14.78
C ILE A 8 -24.14 5.11 -15.45
N LEU A 9 -24.14 5.03 -16.78
CA LEU A 9 -23.07 4.37 -17.54
C LEU A 9 -21.72 5.07 -17.36
N THR A 10 -21.70 6.41 -17.33
CA THR A 10 -20.47 7.17 -17.07
C THR A 10 -19.96 7.01 -15.64
N ILE A 11 -20.84 6.95 -14.64
CA ILE A 11 -20.45 6.73 -13.23
C ILE A 11 -19.87 5.32 -13.05
N LEU A 12 -20.47 4.32 -13.70
CA LEU A 12 -20.00 2.94 -13.66
C LEU A 12 -18.62 2.78 -14.34
N LEU A 13 -18.38 3.49 -15.44
CA LEU A 13 -17.09 3.48 -16.15
C LEU A 13 -15.97 4.12 -15.31
N LEU A 14 -16.29 5.15 -14.51
CA LEU A 14 -15.32 5.85 -13.66
C LEU A 14 -14.93 5.05 -12.41
N ALA A 15 -15.83 4.20 -11.91
CA ALA A 15 -15.55 3.33 -10.76
C ALA A 15 -14.58 2.17 -11.10
N ALA A 16 -14.47 1.79 -12.37
CA ALA A 16 -13.63 0.68 -12.82
C ALA A 16 -12.11 0.99 -12.84
N SER A 17 -11.71 2.27 -12.74
CA SER A 17 -10.30 2.68 -12.88
C SER A 17 -9.51 2.77 -11.55
N VAL A 18 -10.09 2.40 -10.41
CA VAL A 18 -9.37 2.43 -9.13
C VAL A 18 -8.59 1.13 -8.94
N GLU A 19 -7.43 1.06 -9.59
CA GLU A 19 -6.45 0.00 -9.35
C GLU A 19 -5.61 0.33 -8.11
N ALA A 20 -5.44 -0.65 -7.22
CA ALA A 20 -4.59 -0.52 -6.05
C ALA A 20 -3.11 -0.41 -6.47
N ALA A 21 -2.60 0.82 -6.59
CA ALA A 21 -1.21 1.06 -6.92
C ALA A 21 -0.28 0.60 -5.77
N ALA A 22 0.65 -0.31 -6.07
CA ALA A 22 1.74 -0.65 -5.17
C ALA A 22 3.01 0.14 -5.55
N GLN A 23 3.82 0.50 -4.54
CA GLN A 23 5.12 1.12 -4.72
C GLN A 23 6.22 0.05 -4.65
N THR A 24 7.17 0.09 -5.59
CA THR A 24 8.34 -0.79 -5.60
C THR A 24 9.51 -0.10 -4.89
N ILE A 25 10.16 -0.81 -3.97
CA ILE A 25 11.37 -0.34 -3.28
C ILE A 25 12.57 -1.05 -3.91
N GLN A 26 13.55 -0.26 -4.37
CA GLN A 26 14.78 -0.77 -4.99
C GLN A 26 16.01 -0.28 -4.25
N ASN A 27 17.09 -1.06 -4.30
CA ASN A 27 18.40 -0.65 -3.81
C ASN A 27 19.19 0.17 -4.86
N ALA A 28 20.41 0.60 -4.52
CA ALA A 28 21.28 1.37 -5.41
C ALA A 28 21.69 0.62 -6.69
N SER A 29 21.59 -0.72 -6.69
CA SER A 29 21.86 -1.58 -7.84
C SER A 29 20.59 -1.89 -8.66
N TYR A 30 19.50 -1.16 -8.45
CA TYR A 30 18.18 -1.36 -9.08
C TYR A 30 17.52 -2.72 -8.80
N GLN A 31 17.98 -3.44 -7.79
CA GLN A 31 17.35 -4.69 -7.38
C GLN A 31 16.16 -4.39 -6.49
N THR A 32 15.02 -5.04 -6.75
CA THR A 32 13.83 -4.91 -5.92
C THR A 32 14.07 -5.54 -4.55
N VAL A 33 13.83 -4.75 -3.49
CA VAL A 33 13.91 -5.17 -2.09
C VAL A 33 12.53 -5.54 -1.56
N GLY A 34 11.48 -4.89 -2.06
CA GLY A 34 10.10 -5.24 -1.74
C GLY A 34 9.08 -4.23 -2.24
N TYR A 35 7.86 -4.34 -1.72
CA TYR A 35 6.70 -3.60 -2.19
C TYR A 35 5.88 -3.03 -1.04
N ILE A 36 5.29 -1.86 -1.25
CA ILE A 36 4.33 -1.22 -0.34
C ILE A 36 3.01 -1.11 -1.09
N LYS A 37 2.00 -1.89 -0.70
CA LYS A 37 0.66 -1.82 -1.31
C LYS A 37 -0.12 -0.62 -0.79
N SER A 38 -1.10 -0.14 -1.57
CA SER A 38 -1.97 0.96 -1.19
C SER A 38 -2.82 0.68 0.05
N ASP A 39 -3.12 -0.58 0.34
CA ASP A 39 -3.83 -1.04 1.56
C ASP A 39 -2.93 -1.07 2.81
N GLY A 40 -1.63 -0.82 2.63
CA GLY A 40 -0.62 -0.83 3.68
C GLY A 40 0.00 -2.18 4.00
N THR A 41 -0.26 -3.20 3.20
CA THR A 41 0.48 -4.45 3.20
C THR A 41 1.91 -4.21 2.70
N ILE A 42 2.90 -4.70 3.46
CA ILE A 42 4.32 -4.63 3.11
C ILE A 42 4.79 -6.02 2.70
N GLN A 43 5.44 -6.13 1.54
CA GLN A 43 5.95 -7.38 1.01
C GLN A 43 7.46 -7.33 0.74
N ASP A 44 8.14 -8.47 0.84
CA ASP A 44 9.52 -8.63 0.38
C ASP A 44 9.60 -8.77 -1.16
N SER A 45 10.81 -8.93 -1.68
CA SER A 45 11.07 -9.11 -3.12
C SER A 45 10.44 -10.38 -3.71
N SER A 46 10.11 -11.35 -2.86
CA SER A 46 9.42 -12.61 -3.22
C SER A 46 7.91 -12.53 -3.02
N TYR A 47 7.37 -11.33 -2.83
CA TYR A 47 5.94 -11.05 -2.60
C TYR A 47 5.36 -11.68 -1.32
N ARG A 48 6.21 -12.08 -0.36
CA ARG A 48 5.73 -12.56 0.94
C ARG A 48 5.42 -11.36 1.82
N THR A 49 4.29 -11.39 2.51
CA THR A 49 3.96 -10.33 3.47
C THR A 49 4.91 -10.35 4.66
N VAL A 50 5.55 -9.21 4.94
CA VAL A 50 6.47 -9.03 6.07
C VAL A 50 5.86 -8.17 7.19
N GLY A 51 4.80 -7.43 6.90
CA GLY A 51 4.05 -6.68 7.88
C GLY A 51 3.05 -5.72 7.28
N TYR A 52 2.54 -4.84 8.13
CA TYR A 52 1.45 -3.92 7.81
C TYR A 52 1.70 -2.56 8.45
N VAL A 53 1.32 -1.50 7.76
CA VAL A 53 1.21 -0.15 8.33
C VAL A 53 -0.22 0.32 8.15
N LYS A 54 -0.95 0.47 9.26
CA LYS A 54 -2.36 0.87 9.26
C LYS A 54 -2.54 2.38 9.06
N ASP A 55 -3.75 2.80 8.68
CA ASP A 55 -4.10 4.22 8.52
C ASP A 55 -3.96 5.03 9.83
N ASP A 56 -4.13 4.38 10.99
CA ASP A 56 -3.96 4.99 12.31
C ASP A 56 -2.50 5.13 12.77
N GLY A 57 -1.55 4.72 11.91
CA GLY A 57 -0.12 4.70 12.20
C GLY A 57 0.36 3.47 12.97
N THR A 58 -0.50 2.50 13.29
CA THR A 58 -0.07 1.24 13.93
C THR A 58 0.77 0.42 12.94
N VAL A 59 1.97 0.01 13.37
CA VAL A 59 2.87 -0.85 12.58
C VAL A 59 2.87 -2.26 13.17
N GLN A 60 2.62 -3.26 12.32
CA GLN A 60 2.53 -4.66 12.72
C GLN A 60 3.45 -5.55 11.90
N ASP A 61 3.97 -6.62 12.51
CA ASP A 61 4.66 -7.67 11.76
C ASP A 61 3.68 -8.57 10.98
N ALA A 62 4.20 -9.54 10.23
CA ALA A 62 3.40 -10.50 9.46
C ALA A 62 2.46 -11.37 10.32
N SER A 63 2.71 -11.48 11.63
CA SER A 63 1.86 -12.18 12.60
C SER A 63 0.88 -11.23 13.32
N TYR A 64 0.70 -10.01 12.80
CA TYR A 64 -0.18 -8.96 13.35
C TYR A 64 0.19 -8.46 14.75
N ARG A 65 1.42 -8.71 15.22
CA ARG A 65 1.89 -8.15 16.47
C ARG A 65 2.34 -6.71 16.24
N THR A 66 1.91 -5.79 17.11
CA THR A 66 2.36 -4.40 17.03
C THR A 66 3.84 -4.29 17.36
N ILE A 67 4.61 -3.72 16.44
CA ILE A 67 6.06 -3.48 16.58
C ILE A 67 6.39 -1.99 16.72
N GLY A 68 5.42 -1.10 16.49
CA GLY A 68 5.62 0.33 16.65
C GLY A 68 4.40 1.16 16.26
N TYR A 69 4.54 2.47 16.41
CA TYR A 69 3.55 3.47 16.03
C TYR A 69 4.25 4.60 15.26
N ALA A 70 3.60 5.03 14.19
CA ALA A 70 4.07 6.03 13.23
C ALA A 70 2.90 6.96 12.88
N LYS A 71 2.45 7.73 13.87
CA LYS A 71 1.33 8.67 13.72
C LYS A 71 1.76 9.91 12.95
N ASP A 72 0.82 10.48 12.20
CA ASP A 72 0.98 11.75 11.48
C ASP A 72 2.10 11.76 10.44
N ILE A 73 2.59 10.58 10.01
CA ILE A 73 3.55 10.44 8.93
C ILE A 73 2.96 9.60 7.79
N PRO A 74 3.32 9.88 6.52
CA PRO A 74 2.86 9.07 5.41
C PRO A 74 3.29 7.61 5.56
N ARG A 75 2.34 6.69 5.35
CA ARG A 75 2.52 5.24 5.47
C ARG A 75 3.82 4.72 4.83
N LYS A 76 4.15 5.23 3.64
CA LYS A 76 5.35 4.83 2.90
C LYS A 76 6.66 5.08 3.66
N TRP A 77 6.74 6.15 4.44
CA TRP A 77 7.93 6.46 5.25
C TRP A 77 8.04 5.56 6.46
N ALA A 78 6.91 5.27 7.12
CA ALA A 78 6.87 4.27 8.18
C ALA A 78 7.29 2.90 7.64
N ALA A 79 6.75 2.49 6.49
CA ALA A 79 7.13 1.24 5.85
C ALA A 79 8.64 1.17 5.56
N PHE A 80 9.20 2.24 4.98
CA PHE A 80 10.64 2.34 4.74
C PHE A 80 11.47 2.15 6.02
N TYR A 81 11.16 2.90 7.07
CA TYR A 81 11.88 2.86 8.34
C TYR A 81 11.80 1.49 9.02
N PHE A 82 10.59 0.93 9.17
CA PHE A 82 10.38 -0.29 9.95
C PHE A 82 10.77 -1.58 9.21
N PHE A 83 10.68 -1.61 7.88
CA PHE A 83 10.85 -2.84 7.11
C PHE A 83 12.03 -2.84 6.13
N PHE A 84 12.50 -1.67 5.67
CA PHE A 84 13.50 -1.57 4.61
C PHE A 84 14.82 -0.91 5.02
N GLN A 85 14.88 -0.22 6.16
CA GLN A 85 16.09 0.49 6.62
C GLN A 85 17.09 -0.39 7.40
N LYS A 86 16.95 -1.72 7.36
CA LYS A 86 17.88 -2.61 8.07
C LYS A 86 19.23 -2.74 7.39
#